data_AF-A0A918JHE3-F1
#
_entry.id   AF-A0A918JHE3-F1
#
_cell.length_a   1.000
_cell.length_b   1.000
_cell.length_c   1.000
_cell.angle_alpha   90.00
_cell.angle_beta   90.00
_cell.angle_gamma   90.00
#
_symmetry.space_group_name_H-M   'P 1'
#
loop_
_entity.id
_entity.type
_entity.pdbx_description
1 polymer ?
#
loop_
_entity_poly.entity_id
_entity_poly.type
_entity_poly.pdbx_seq_one_letter_code
_entity_poly.pdbx_strand_id
1 'polypeptide(L)'
;MEVLSVHEAVPGHHLQMELGDLPMFRRFLNFTVFTEGWGLYSERLGYDMGLYTDPYSRFGQLTYDMWRSVRLVVDTGIHYMGWTRQEAIDYFKANAAKSEQDIINEIDRYITNPGQALA
;
A
#
# COMPACT_ATOMS: atom_id res chain seq x y z
N MET A 1 1.00 11.63 -8.73
CA MET A 1 1.59 10.69 -9.72
C MET A 1 2.98 10.24 -9.32
N GLU A 2 3.85 11.13 -8.82
CA GLU A 2 5.23 10.76 -8.45
C GLU A 2 5.33 9.59 -7.47
N VAL A 3 4.53 9.55 -6.40
CA VAL A 3 4.52 8.41 -5.46
C VAL A 3 4.25 7.06 -6.15
N LEU A 4 3.28 7.03 -7.07
CA LEU A 4 2.97 5.82 -7.83
C LEU A 4 4.13 5.43 -8.74
N SER A 5 4.78 6.40 -9.40
CA SER A 5 5.96 6.13 -10.22
C SER A 5 7.13 5.57 -9.39
N VAL A 6 7.34 6.09 -8.18
CA VAL A 6 8.38 5.60 -7.26
C VAL A 6 8.06 4.17 -6.79
N HIS A 7 6.78 3.87 -6.54
CA HIS A 7 6.30 2.54 -6.14
C HIS A 7 6.44 1.50 -7.26
N GLU A 8 5.99 1.84 -8.47
CA GLU A 8 5.89 0.88 -9.58
C GLU A 8 7.19 0.76 -10.39
N ALA A 9 7.96 1.84 -10.49
CA ALA A 9 9.15 1.89 -11.33
C ALA A 9 10.44 1.86 -10.49
N VAL A 10 11.16 2.99 -10.44
CA VAL A 10 12.46 3.08 -9.76
C VAL A 10 12.33 4.05 -8.58
N PRO A 11 12.73 3.65 -7.37
CA PRO A 11 13.43 2.41 -7.00
C PRO A 11 12.51 1.22 -6.63
N GLY A 12 11.20 1.32 -6.88
CA GLY A 12 10.19 0.33 -6.52
C GLY A 12 10.20 -0.97 -7.34
N HIS A 13 9.02 -1.42 -7.75
CA HIS A 13 8.80 -2.76 -8.30
C HIS A 13 9.63 -3.09 -9.53
N HIS A 14 9.80 -2.15 -10.46
CA HIS A 14 10.64 -2.40 -11.63
C HIS A 14 12.07 -2.75 -11.20
N LEU A 15 12.70 -1.93 -10.35
CA LEU A 15 14.04 -2.22 -9.84
C LEU A 15 14.08 -3.53 -9.03
N GLN A 16 13.06 -3.80 -8.22
CA GLN A 16 12.96 -5.04 -7.44
C GLN A 16 12.96 -6.30 -8.32
N MET A 17 12.30 -6.23 -9.47
CA MET A 17 12.14 -7.35 -10.40
C MET A 17 13.29 -7.50 -11.39
N GLU A 18 14.23 -6.54 -11.46
CA GLU A 18 15.49 -6.63 -12.20
C GLU A 18 16.46 -7.60 -11.50
N LEU A 19 16.04 -8.86 -11.37
CA LEU A 19 16.79 -9.94 -10.76
C LEU A 19 17.79 -10.52 -11.77
N GLY A 20 19.04 -10.69 -11.32
CA GLY A 20 20.07 -11.39 -12.08
C GLY A 20 19.84 -12.91 -12.18
N ASP A 21 20.90 -13.67 -12.43
CA ASP A 21 20.80 -15.11 -12.60
C ASP A 21 20.50 -15.83 -11.27
N LEU A 22 19.21 -16.08 -11.00
CA LEU A 22 18.73 -16.80 -9.81
C LEU A 22 18.16 -18.19 -10.16
N PRO A 23 18.16 -19.14 -9.22
CA PRO A 23 17.42 -20.40 -9.38
C PRO A 23 15.93 -20.15 -9.63
N MET A 24 15.30 -21.01 -10.45
CA MET A 24 13.89 -20.88 -10.85
C MET A 24 12.94 -20.63 -9.68
N PHE A 25 13.08 -21.38 -8.58
CA PHE A 25 12.20 -21.20 -7.43
C PHE A 25 12.27 -19.78 -6.85
N ARG A 26 13.45 -19.12 -6.82
CA ARG A 26 13.57 -17.73 -6.36
C ARG A 26 13.06 -16.70 -7.37
N ARG A 27 12.99 -17.05 -8.66
CA ARG A 27 12.43 -16.16 -9.70
C ARG A 27 10.91 -16.16 -9.70
N PHE A 28 10.28 -17.30 -9.39
CA PHE A 28 8.83 -17.47 -9.50
C PHE A 28 8.08 -17.53 -8.17
N LEU A 29 8.77 -17.75 -7.04
CA LEU A 29 8.16 -17.56 -5.73
C LEU A 29 7.95 -16.07 -5.46
N ASN A 30 6.73 -15.71 -5.11
CA ASN A 30 6.36 -14.35 -4.73
C ASN A 30 5.85 -14.33 -3.29
N PHE A 31 6.28 -13.34 -2.52
CA PHE A 31 5.81 -13.09 -1.16
C PHE A 31 5.25 -11.68 -1.12
N THR A 32 3.93 -11.54 -0.97
CA THR A 32 3.25 -10.23 -1.03
C THR A 32 3.88 -9.21 -0.08
N VAL A 33 4.20 -9.61 1.15
CA VAL A 33 4.86 -8.73 2.15
C VAL A 33 6.23 -8.23 1.70
N PHE A 34 6.99 -9.03 0.97
CA PHE A 34 8.29 -8.61 0.45
C PHE A 34 8.13 -7.70 -0.77
N THR A 35 7.19 -8.03 -1.64
CA THR A 35 6.91 -7.28 -2.87
C THR A 35 6.30 -5.92 -2.56
N GLU A 36 5.13 -5.89 -1.91
CA GLU A 36 4.44 -4.65 -1.55
C GLU A 36 5.24 -3.84 -0.52
N GLY A 37 5.82 -4.50 0.50
CA GLY A 37 6.66 -3.83 1.49
C GLY A 37 7.87 -3.11 0.88
N TRP A 38 8.48 -3.65 -0.18
CA TRP A 38 9.52 -2.96 -0.94
C TRP A 38 8.99 -1.72 -1.67
N GLY A 39 7.82 -1.83 -2.32
CA GLY A 39 7.17 -0.70 -2.97
C GLY A 39 6.89 0.44 -1.98
N LEU A 40 6.32 0.12 -0.81
CA LEU A 40 6.04 1.09 0.25
C LEU A 40 7.31 1.69 0.86
N TYR A 41 8.35 0.87 1.09
CA TYR A 41 9.66 1.37 1.50
C TYR A 41 10.22 2.34 0.45
N SER A 42 10.10 2.01 -0.83
CA SER A 42 10.58 2.84 -1.94
C SER A 42 9.86 4.17 -2.01
N GLU A 43 8.55 4.22 -1.76
CA GLU A 43 7.80 5.49 -1.64
C GLU A 43 8.42 6.41 -0.57
N ARG A 44 8.75 5.85 0.59
CA ARG A 44 9.42 6.63 1.65
C ARG A 44 10.84 7.03 1.26
N LEU A 45 11.60 6.12 0.68
CA LEU A 45 12.96 6.37 0.20
C LEU A 45 13.01 7.48 -0.86
N GLY A 46 11.97 7.59 -1.69
CA GLY A 46 11.84 8.66 -2.69
C GLY A 46 11.94 10.06 -2.09
N TYR A 47 11.47 10.25 -0.85
CA TYR A 47 11.66 11.52 -0.13
C TYR A 47 13.14 11.78 0.19
N ASP A 48 13.82 10.78 0.75
CA ASP A 48 15.23 10.90 1.14
C ASP A 48 16.15 11.06 -0.09
N MET A 49 15.74 10.53 -1.24
CA MET A 49 16.41 10.69 -2.54
C MET A 49 16.11 12.03 -3.23
N GLY A 50 15.21 12.85 -2.69
CA GLY A 50 14.83 14.13 -3.29
C GLY A 50 13.94 14.00 -4.53
N LEU A 51 13.24 12.88 -4.70
CA LEU A 51 12.33 12.66 -5.84
C LEU A 51 11.02 13.44 -5.72
N TYR A 52 10.63 13.83 -4.49
CA TYR A 52 9.50 14.73 -4.25
C TYR A 52 10.02 16.16 -4.14
N THR A 53 9.87 16.92 -5.22
CA THR A 53 10.52 18.22 -5.36
C THR A 53 9.73 19.38 -4.74
N ASP A 54 8.48 19.14 -4.35
CA ASP A 54 7.59 20.17 -3.80
C ASP A 54 6.72 19.63 -2.64
N PRO A 55 6.12 20.50 -1.80
CA PRO A 55 5.30 20.05 -0.68
C PRO A 55 4.07 19.22 -1.08
N TYR A 56 3.49 19.45 -2.27
CA TYR A 56 2.30 18.71 -2.72
C TYR A 56 2.66 17.31 -3.22
N SER A 57 3.82 17.12 -3.86
CA SER A 57 4.30 15.77 -4.20
C SER A 57 4.55 14.93 -2.94
N ARG A 58 5.20 15.51 -1.93
CA ARG A 58 5.37 14.84 -0.62
C ARG A 58 4.03 14.58 0.07
N PHE A 59 3.11 15.55 0.05
CA PHE A 59 1.77 15.36 0.61
C PHE A 59 1.00 14.22 -0.10
N GLY A 60 1.18 14.09 -1.42
CA GLY A 60 0.65 12.96 -2.19
C GLY A 60 1.19 11.62 -1.72
N GLN A 61 2.50 11.54 -1.43
CA GLN A 61 3.11 10.34 -0.83
C GLN A 61 2.56 10.05 0.57
N LEU A 62 2.42 11.06 1.43
CA LEU A 62 1.85 10.88 2.77
C LEU A 62 0.38 10.45 2.73
N THR A 63 -0.38 10.88 1.74
CA THR A 63 -1.76 10.42 1.52
C THR A 63 -1.78 8.92 1.18
N TYR A 64 -0.79 8.48 0.40
CA TYR A 64 -0.61 7.06 0.08
C TYR A 64 -0.24 6.26 1.32
N ASP A 65 0.72 6.73 2.11
CA ASP A 65 1.15 6.11 3.37
C ASP A 65 0.00 5.99 4.38
N MET A 66 -0.81 7.05 4.53
CA MET A 66 -1.98 7.04 5.41
C MET A 66 -3.01 6.00 4.98
N TRP A 67 -3.27 5.85 3.68
CA TRP A 67 -4.16 4.81 3.18
C TRP A 67 -3.67 3.41 3.57
N ARG A 68 -2.38 3.10 3.43
CA ARG A 68 -1.83 1.79 3.83
C ARG A 68 -1.83 1.61 5.34
N SER A 69 -1.63 2.67 6.10
CA SER A 69 -1.77 2.63 7.56
C SER A 69 -3.20 2.28 8.00
N VAL A 70 -4.21 2.86 7.31
CA VAL A 70 -5.63 2.53 7.56
C VAL A 70 -5.92 1.05 7.27
N ARG A 71 -5.28 0.45 6.25
CA ARG A 71 -5.44 -0.98 5.93
C ARG A 71 -5.19 -1.90 7.12
N LEU A 72 -4.12 -1.63 7.87
CA LEU A 72 -3.75 -2.41 9.05
C LEU A 72 -4.87 -2.42 10.10
N VAL A 73 -5.49 -1.26 10.30
CA VAL A 73 -6.54 -1.08 11.29
C VAL A 73 -7.86 -1.70 10.83
N VAL A 74 -8.26 -1.48 9.58
CA VAL A 74 -9.55 -1.99 9.09
C VAL A 74 -9.53 -3.52 8.90
N ASP A 75 -8.43 -4.11 8.43
CA ASP A 75 -8.33 -5.55 8.24
C ASP A 75 -8.38 -6.29 9.59
N THR A 76 -7.58 -5.86 10.57
CA THR A 76 -7.66 -6.41 11.93
C THR A 76 -8.96 -6.06 12.63
N GLY A 77 -9.51 -4.88 12.37
CA GLY A 77 -10.82 -4.43 12.83
C GLY A 77 -11.92 -5.41 12.44
N ILE A 78 -12.02 -5.72 11.15
CA ILE A 78 -13.01 -6.63 10.59
C ILE A 78 -12.78 -8.07 11.07
N HIS A 79 -11.55 -8.57 10.92
CA HIS A 79 -11.27 -10.02 11.03
C HIS A 79 -10.91 -10.50 12.43
N TYR A 80 -10.58 -9.59 13.35
CA TYR A 80 -10.22 -9.94 14.72
C TYR A 80 -11.04 -9.18 15.76
N MET A 81 -11.27 -7.88 15.57
CA MET A 81 -12.01 -7.04 16.53
C MET A 81 -13.54 -7.07 16.34
N GLY A 82 -14.03 -7.76 15.30
CA GLY A 82 -15.46 -7.94 15.04
C GLY A 82 -16.17 -6.70 14.47
N TRP A 83 -15.44 -5.77 13.84
CA TRP A 83 -16.04 -4.61 13.20
C TRP A 83 -16.97 -5.01 12.06
N THR A 84 -18.10 -4.34 11.99
CA THR A 84 -19.00 -4.37 10.84
C THR A 84 -18.36 -3.67 9.64
N ARG A 85 -18.85 -4.01 8.44
CA ARG A 85 -18.48 -3.32 7.20
C ARG A 85 -18.63 -1.79 7.31
N GLN A 86 -19.70 -1.31 7.97
CA GLN A 86 -19.96 0.11 8.09
C GLN A 86 -18.96 0.80 9.02
N GLU A 87 -18.62 0.21 10.17
CA GLU A 87 -17.59 0.74 11.07
C GLU A 87 -16.23 0.87 10.36
N ALA A 88 -15.87 -0.12 9.52
CA ALA A 88 -14.65 -0.07 8.74
C ALA A 88 -14.68 1.04 7.67
N ILE A 89 -15.81 1.24 6.99
CA ILE A 89 -16.01 2.36 6.03
C ILE A 89 -15.90 3.70 6.74
N ASP A 90 -16.56 3.87 7.88
CA ASP A 90 -16.59 5.11 8.64
C ASP A 90 -15.20 5.46 9.17
N TYR A 91 -14.48 4.46 9.70
CA TYR A 91 -13.09 4.62 10.12
C TYR A 91 -12.21 5.06 8.95
N PHE A 92 -12.32 4.42 7.78
CA PHE A 92 -11.52 4.76 6.62
C PHE A 92 -11.83 6.20 6.16
N LYS A 93 -13.11 6.58 6.02
CA LYS A 93 -13.53 7.94 5.63
C LYS A 93 -13.00 9.01 6.58
N ALA A 94 -12.93 8.72 7.88
CA ALA A 94 -12.42 9.67 8.87
C ALA A 94 -10.90 9.86 8.84
N ASN A 95 -10.15 8.89 8.29
CA ASN A 95 -8.70 8.83 8.44
C ASN A 95 -7.91 8.94 7.12
N ALA A 96 -8.53 8.81 5.95
CA ALA A 96 -7.82 8.94 4.68
C ALA A 96 -8.58 9.76 3.64
N ALA A 97 -7.83 10.55 2.85
CA ALA A 97 -8.36 11.38 1.79
C ALA A 97 -8.61 10.56 0.50
N LYS A 98 -9.66 9.72 0.52
CA LYS A 98 -10.06 8.86 -0.61
C LYS A 98 -11.56 8.99 -0.87
N SER A 99 -11.98 8.75 -2.12
CA SER A 99 -13.39 8.83 -2.48
C SER A 99 -14.19 7.76 -1.76
N GLU A 100 -15.46 8.03 -1.45
CA GLU A 100 -16.33 7.06 -0.79
C GLU A 100 -16.48 5.77 -1.60
N GLN A 101 -16.60 5.89 -2.92
CA GLN A 101 -16.68 4.73 -3.82
C GLN A 101 -15.44 3.85 -3.73
N ASP A 102 -14.25 4.45 -3.73
CA ASP A 102 -13.01 3.71 -3.63
C ASP A 102 -12.84 3.06 -2.25
N ILE A 103 -13.25 3.75 -1.19
CA ILE A 103 -13.23 3.22 0.18
C ILE A 103 -14.12 1.98 0.26
N ILE A 104 -15.35 2.07 -0.25
CA ILE A 104 -16.29 0.95 -0.30
C ILE A 104 -15.66 -0.25 -1.03
N ASN A 105 -15.08 -0.03 -2.21
CA ASN A 105 -14.45 -1.08 -3.00
C ASN A 105 -13.27 -1.74 -2.26
N GLU A 106 -12.45 -0.95 -1.57
CA GLU A 106 -11.32 -1.46 -0.79
C GLU A 106 -11.80 -2.27 0.42
N ILE A 107 -12.80 -1.79 1.18
CA ILE A 107 -13.38 -2.52 2.30
C ILE A 107 -13.96 -3.87 1.84
N ASP A 108 -14.70 -3.88 0.73
CA ASP A 108 -15.25 -5.12 0.16
C ASP A 108 -14.14 -6.10 -0.26
N ARG A 109 -13.00 -5.58 -0.76
CA ARG A 109 -11.81 -6.40 -1.03
C ARG A 109 -11.20 -6.97 0.25
N TYR A 110 -11.08 -6.18 1.32
CA TYR A 110 -10.49 -6.66 2.58
C TYR A 110 -11.35 -7.71 3.27
N ILE A 111 -12.68 -7.60 3.16
CA ILE A 111 -13.62 -8.61 3.66
C ILE A 111 -13.42 -9.96 2.94
N THR A 112 -13.18 -9.92 1.62
CA THR A 112 -13.07 -11.12 0.78
C THR A 112 -11.68 -11.75 0.79
N ASN A 113 -10.63 -11.02 1.22
CA ASN A 113 -9.25 -11.52 1.24
C ASN A 113 -8.53 -11.13 2.55
N PRO A 114 -8.83 -11.84 3.67
CA PRO A 114 -8.29 -11.50 4.99
C PRO A 114 -6.76 -11.51 5.03
N GLY A 115 -6.17 -10.48 5.60
CA GLY A 115 -4.72 -10.39 5.82
C GLY A 115 -3.91 -9.93 4.61
N GLN A 116 -4.47 -9.91 3.39
CA GLN A 116 -3.76 -9.37 2.22
C GLN A 116 -3.46 -7.88 2.38
N ALA A 117 -4.34 -7.14 3.06
CA ALA A 117 -4.17 -5.72 3.30
C ALA A 117 -3.10 -5.41 4.37
N LEU A 118 -2.59 -6.44 5.08
CA LEU A 118 -1.51 -6.33 6.06
C LEU A 118 -0.12 -6.47 5.45
N ALA A 119 -0.05 -6.86 4.19
CA ALA A 119 1.19 -7.06 3.46
C ALA A 119 1.86 -5.73 3.08
#